data_AF-A0A9X9S5U3-F1
#
_entry.id   AF-A0A9X9S5U3-F1
#
_cell.length_a   1.000
_cell.length_b   1.000
_cell.length_c   1.000
_cell.angle_alpha   90.00
_cell.angle_beta   90.00
_cell.angle_gamma   90.00
#
_symmetry.space_group_name_H-M   'P 1'
#
loop_
_entity.id
_entity.type
_entity.pdbx_description
1 polymer ?
#
loop_
_entity_poly.entity_id
_entity_poly.type
_entity_poly.pdbx_seq_one_letter_code
_entity_poly.pdbx_strand_id
1 'polypeptide(L)'
;MDDGWKILIGITLIFCIGINALIIIAGMDYPDGFRAAGIQITSSYQYNVTLTGTGTAENVTLMIPLPSAGGDSPVGDAILCGEGEGILADWTTEEVGTGDAVFLKVTAPSLSFADGPVIFGATVFTSSLIDTANPAEKTLLLRPKEDMTRESGVMQYTSSLYTTYEMPGTEGMGITVRLDGTNTWRYPVDSGNSFTDSLTLTEEPHGDGWQTADGTLTPAIGKYSVI
;
A
#
# COMPACT_ATOMS: atom_id res chain seq x y z
N MET A 1 33.06 17.09 53.00
CA MET A 1 32.14 16.85 51.87
C MET A 1 32.92 15.97 50.92
N ASP A 2 32.59 14.68 50.85
CA ASP A 2 33.40 13.71 50.10
C ASP A 2 33.33 13.96 48.58
N ASP A 3 34.35 13.53 47.84
CA ASP A 3 34.41 13.67 46.37
C ASP A 3 33.53 12.65 45.61
N GLY A 4 32.77 11.82 46.33
CA GLY A 4 31.92 10.77 45.76
C GLY A 4 30.84 11.32 44.82
N TRP A 5 30.32 12.52 45.08
CA TRP A 5 29.34 13.15 44.18
C TRP A 5 29.95 13.53 42.81
N LYS A 6 31.24 13.89 42.75
CA LYS A 6 31.92 14.21 41.48
C LYS A 6 32.14 12.95 40.65
N ILE A 7 32.51 11.85 41.32
CA ILE A 7 32.68 10.54 40.68
C ILE A 7 31.32 10.04 40.15
N LEU A 8 30.25 10.18 40.93
CA LEU A 8 28.89 9.80 40.51
C LEU A 8 28.41 10.60 39.30
N ILE A 9 28.63 11.92 39.28
CA ILE A 9 28.30 12.77 38.12
C ILE A 9 29.12 12.36 36.90
N GLY A 10 30.42 12.13 37.06
CA GLY A 10 31.30 11.69 35.98
C GLY A 10 30.87 10.37 35.35
N ILE A 11 30.53 9.36 36.18
CA ILE A 11 30.02 8.07 35.70
C ILE A 11 28.69 8.25 34.97
N THR A 12 27.77 9.04 35.52
CA THR A 12 26.46 9.29 34.89
C THR A 12 26.62 9.93 33.52
N LEU A 13 27.48 10.93 33.39
CA LEU A 13 27.77 11.60 32.13
C LEU A 13 28.34 10.64 31.08
N ILE A 14 29.32 9.81 31.46
CA ILE A 14 29.91 8.81 30.54
C ILE A 14 28.86 7.80 30.10
N PHE A 15 28.00 7.34 31.01
CA PHE A 15 26.93 6.39 30.68
C PHE A 15 25.90 7.02 29.74
N CYS A 16 25.48 8.25 30.01
CA CYS A 16 24.58 8.99 29.13
C CYS A 16 25.20 9.19 27.74
N ILE A 17 26.46 9.62 27.64
CA ILE A 17 27.13 9.82 26.35
C ILE A 17 27.31 8.50 25.61
N GLY A 18 27.74 7.45 26.30
CA GLY A 18 27.95 6.11 25.72
C GLY A 18 26.66 5.49 25.21
N ILE A 19 25.57 5.59 25.97
CA ILE A 19 24.24 5.13 25.54
C ILE A 19 23.75 5.95 24.34
N ASN A 20 23.88 7.28 24.35
CA ASN A 20 23.48 8.10 23.20
C ASN A 20 24.32 7.76 21.95
N ALA A 21 25.63 7.55 22.09
CA ALA A 21 26.48 7.16 20.97
C ALA A 21 26.11 5.77 20.41
N LEU A 22 25.78 4.81 21.28
CA LEU A 22 25.29 3.49 20.87
C LEU A 22 23.92 3.59 20.17
N ILE A 23 23.00 4.42 20.68
CA ILE A 23 21.72 4.70 20.03
C ILE A 23 21.94 5.39 18.68
N ILE A 24 22.93 6.27 18.55
CA ILE A 24 23.27 6.92 17.28
C ILE A 24 23.75 5.90 16.25
N ILE A 25 24.70 5.05 16.63
CA ILE A 25 25.25 4.04 15.72
C ILE A 25 24.17 3.00 15.35
N ALA A 26 23.39 2.52 16.32
CA ALA A 26 22.29 1.60 16.04
C ALA A 26 21.18 2.27 15.21
N GLY A 27 20.80 3.51 15.49
CA GLY A 27 19.72 4.22 14.79
C GLY A 27 20.02 4.60 13.34
N MET A 28 21.27 4.43 12.88
CA MET A 28 21.67 4.62 11.48
C MET A 28 21.42 3.40 10.60
N ASP A 29 21.44 2.19 11.18
CA ASP A 29 21.28 0.93 10.42
C ASP A 29 19.83 0.47 10.47
N TYR A 30 19.00 0.98 9.56
CA TYR A 30 17.64 0.47 9.37
C TYR A 30 17.66 -0.85 8.59
N PRO A 31 16.90 -1.89 9.00
CA PRO A 31 16.07 -2.00 10.20
C PRO A 31 16.77 -2.68 11.40
N ASP A 32 17.97 -3.23 11.21
CA ASP A 32 18.61 -4.10 12.21
C ASP A 32 18.91 -3.37 13.52
N GLY A 33 19.25 -2.10 13.44
CA GLY A 33 19.41 -1.20 14.57
C GLY A 33 18.12 -0.95 15.36
N PHE A 34 16.97 -0.92 14.69
CA PHE A 34 15.66 -0.80 15.35
C PHE A 34 15.35 -2.06 16.17
N ARG A 35 15.63 -3.22 15.60
CA ARG A 35 15.50 -4.52 16.29
C ARG A 35 16.44 -4.60 17.48
N ALA A 36 17.69 -4.19 17.32
CA ALA A 36 18.68 -4.18 18.40
C ALA A 36 18.29 -3.25 19.56
N ALA A 37 17.66 -2.10 19.25
CA ALA A 37 17.13 -1.17 20.24
C ALA A 37 15.80 -1.63 20.89
N GLY A 38 15.24 -2.76 20.45
CA GLY A 38 13.95 -3.27 20.95
C GLY A 38 12.73 -2.47 20.49
N ILE A 39 12.87 -1.66 19.44
CA ILE A 39 11.76 -0.89 18.86
C ILE A 39 10.92 -1.84 18.02
N GLN A 40 9.65 -1.99 18.40
CA GLN A 40 8.70 -2.79 17.63
C GLN A 40 8.26 -2.03 16.38
N ILE A 41 8.29 -2.74 15.25
CA ILE A 41 7.82 -2.23 13.96
C ILE A 41 6.57 -3.02 13.58
N THR A 42 5.50 -2.32 13.24
CA THR A 42 4.28 -2.89 12.67
C THR A 42 4.25 -2.60 11.19
N SER A 43 4.10 -3.64 10.38
CA SER A 43 4.09 -3.57 8.92
C SER A 43 2.74 -3.97 8.37
N SER A 44 2.21 -3.21 7.41
CA SER A 44 0.93 -3.49 6.78
C SER A 44 0.87 -3.01 5.34
N TYR A 45 0.06 -3.68 4.53
CA TYR A 45 -0.39 -3.19 3.24
C TYR A 45 -1.85 -2.79 3.33
N GLN A 46 -2.17 -1.58 2.89
CA GLN A 46 -3.53 -1.12 2.71
C GLN A 46 -3.83 -1.04 1.21
N TYR A 47 -4.82 -1.79 0.76
CA TYR A 47 -5.28 -1.80 -0.62
C TYR A 47 -6.69 -1.24 -0.68
N ASN A 48 -6.91 -0.21 -1.51
CA ASN A 48 -8.21 0.41 -1.73
C ASN A 48 -8.46 0.58 -3.23
N VAL A 49 -9.68 0.25 -3.64
CA VAL A 49 -10.26 0.62 -4.92
C VAL A 49 -11.29 1.72 -4.66
N THR A 50 -11.16 2.82 -5.38
CA THR A 50 -12.11 3.93 -5.37
C THR A 50 -12.73 4.03 -6.76
N LEU A 51 -14.05 3.91 -6.82
CA LEU A 51 -14.85 4.10 -8.03
C LEU A 51 -15.57 5.44 -7.94
N THR A 52 -15.50 6.22 -9.01
CA THR A 52 -16.17 7.52 -9.15
C THR A 52 -17.00 7.57 -10.42
N GLY A 53 -18.05 8.37 -10.42
CA GLY A 53 -18.95 8.50 -11.56
C GLY A 53 -20.23 9.25 -11.19
N THR A 54 -21.16 9.35 -12.13
CA THR A 54 -22.44 10.05 -11.92
C THR A 54 -23.63 9.12 -12.14
N GLY A 55 -24.55 9.07 -11.17
CA GLY A 55 -25.74 8.22 -11.26
C GLY A 55 -25.50 6.78 -10.79
N THR A 56 -25.97 5.81 -11.58
CA THR A 56 -25.92 4.38 -11.24
C THR A 56 -25.36 3.60 -12.42
N ALA A 57 -24.34 2.79 -12.16
CA ALA A 57 -23.85 1.79 -13.10
C ALA A 57 -24.52 0.44 -12.80
N GLU A 58 -24.99 -0.24 -13.83
CA GLU A 58 -25.66 -1.53 -13.77
C GLU A 58 -24.79 -2.61 -14.42
N ASN A 59 -25.04 -3.89 -14.07
CA ASN A 59 -24.38 -5.05 -14.66
C ASN A 59 -22.84 -4.96 -14.62
N VAL A 60 -22.30 -4.46 -13.51
CA VAL A 60 -20.89 -4.12 -13.38
C VAL A 60 -20.06 -5.39 -13.24
N THR A 61 -19.03 -5.52 -14.08
CA THR A 61 -17.93 -6.47 -13.88
C THR A 61 -16.59 -5.76 -14.07
N LEU A 62 -15.73 -5.86 -13.05
CA LEU A 62 -14.40 -5.27 -13.01
C LEU A 62 -13.37 -6.38 -12.80
N MET A 63 -12.23 -6.31 -13.48
CA MET A 63 -11.04 -7.08 -13.10
C MET A 63 -9.92 -6.09 -12.79
N ILE A 64 -9.56 -6.03 -11.51
CA ILE A 64 -8.70 -4.99 -10.97
C ILE A 64 -7.41 -5.63 -10.47
N PRO A 65 -6.23 -5.13 -10.86
CA PRO A 65 -4.94 -5.65 -10.41
C PRO A 65 -4.88 -5.80 -8.89
N LEU A 66 -4.61 -7.02 -8.43
CA LEU A 66 -4.32 -7.28 -7.03
C LEU A 66 -2.82 -7.06 -6.76
N PRO A 67 -2.47 -6.58 -5.55
CA PRO A 67 -1.08 -6.49 -5.16
C PRO A 67 -0.53 -7.90 -4.96
N SER A 68 0.55 -8.24 -5.67
CA SER A 68 1.12 -9.59 -5.64
C SER A 68 2.64 -9.60 -5.63
N ALA A 69 3.19 -10.67 -5.05
CA ALA A 69 4.61 -11.00 -5.11
C ALA A 69 4.75 -12.46 -5.57
N GLY A 70 5.26 -12.67 -6.78
CA GLY A 70 5.38 -14.02 -7.36
C GLY A 70 4.04 -14.71 -7.59
N GLY A 71 2.98 -13.93 -7.83
CA GLY A 71 1.61 -14.40 -8.04
C GLY A 71 0.81 -14.77 -6.80
N ASP A 72 1.36 -14.57 -5.61
CA ASP A 72 0.61 -14.67 -4.35
C ASP A 72 0.03 -13.30 -3.97
N SER A 73 -1.26 -13.24 -3.61
CA SER A 73 -1.93 -12.01 -3.16
C SER A 73 -2.61 -12.20 -1.80
N PRO A 74 -1.91 -11.89 -0.68
CA PRO A 74 -2.52 -11.89 0.64
C PRO A 74 -3.73 -10.96 0.78
N VAL A 75 -3.79 -9.90 -0.04
CA VAL A 75 -4.94 -8.98 -0.09
C VAL A 75 -6.13 -9.65 -0.77
N GLY A 76 -5.91 -10.38 -1.87
CA GLY A 76 -6.94 -11.19 -2.53
C GLY A 76 -7.52 -12.22 -1.57
N ASP A 77 -6.65 -12.98 -0.90
CA ASP A 77 -7.03 -13.96 0.13
C ASP A 77 -7.88 -13.33 1.25
N ALA A 78 -7.45 -12.19 1.79
CA ALA A 78 -8.19 -11.49 2.84
C ALA A 78 -9.59 -11.08 2.37
N ILE A 79 -9.72 -10.53 1.17
CA ILE A 79 -11.01 -10.16 0.58
C ILE A 79 -11.92 -11.39 0.43
N LEU A 80 -11.39 -12.48 -0.13
CA LEU A 80 -12.15 -13.71 -0.35
C LEU A 80 -12.53 -14.43 0.94
N CYS A 81 -11.76 -14.26 2.02
CA CYS A 81 -12.06 -14.76 3.36
C CYS A 81 -13.05 -13.89 4.14
N GLY A 82 -13.53 -12.79 3.56
CA GLY A 82 -14.50 -11.88 4.19
C GLY A 82 -13.87 -10.83 5.11
N GLU A 83 -12.56 -10.62 5.03
CA GLU A 83 -11.84 -9.54 5.72
C GLU A 83 -11.80 -8.24 4.89
N GLY A 84 -12.40 -8.25 3.71
CA GLY A 84 -12.56 -7.07 2.86
C GLY A 84 -13.54 -6.05 3.44
N GLU A 85 -13.25 -4.77 3.22
CA GLU A 85 -14.07 -3.63 3.62
C GLU A 85 -14.79 -3.04 2.40
N GLY A 86 -16.00 -2.51 2.58
CA GLY A 86 -16.75 -1.81 1.53
C GLY A 86 -17.38 -2.69 0.45
N ILE A 87 -17.26 -4.01 0.55
CA ILE A 87 -17.88 -4.98 -0.38
C ILE A 87 -19.31 -5.24 0.08
N LEU A 88 -20.29 -5.05 -0.82
CA LEU A 88 -21.71 -5.27 -0.51
C LEU A 88 -22.11 -6.74 -0.64
N ALA A 89 -23.17 -7.13 0.08
CA ALA A 89 -23.59 -8.53 0.19
C ALA A 89 -24.11 -9.15 -1.12
N ASP A 90 -24.53 -8.33 -2.07
CA ASP A 90 -24.98 -8.74 -3.41
C ASP A 90 -23.87 -8.72 -4.46
N TRP A 91 -22.64 -8.35 -4.06
CA TRP A 91 -21.47 -8.45 -4.91
C TRP A 91 -20.85 -9.83 -4.81
N THR A 92 -20.22 -10.27 -5.89
CA THR A 92 -19.39 -11.47 -5.90
C THR A 92 -17.95 -11.11 -6.20
N THR A 93 -17.03 -11.65 -5.41
CA THR A 93 -15.59 -11.50 -5.59
C THR A 93 -14.95 -12.85 -5.95
N GLU A 94 -14.01 -12.80 -6.87
CA GLU A 94 -13.24 -13.97 -7.33
C GLU A 94 -11.81 -13.50 -7.62
N GLU A 95 -10.81 -14.28 -7.24
CA GLU A 95 -9.45 -14.06 -7.74
C GLU A 95 -9.29 -14.77 -9.08
N VAL A 96 -8.81 -14.04 -10.09
CA VAL A 96 -8.56 -14.56 -11.43
C VAL A 96 -7.17 -14.19 -11.90
N GLY A 97 -6.61 -14.99 -12.81
CA GLY A 97 -5.28 -14.78 -13.36
C GLY A 97 -4.26 -15.80 -12.88
N THR A 98 -3.00 -15.64 -13.30
CA THR A 98 -1.92 -16.58 -13.01
C THR A 98 -0.57 -15.86 -13.03
N GLY A 99 0.39 -16.33 -12.22
CA GLY A 99 1.71 -15.71 -12.15
C GLY A 99 1.61 -14.27 -11.66
N ASP A 100 2.39 -13.35 -12.21
CA ASP A 100 2.40 -11.95 -11.77
C ASP A 100 1.15 -11.14 -12.19
N ALA A 101 0.21 -11.72 -12.92
CA ALA A 101 -1.01 -11.06 -13.36
C ALA A 101 -2.23 -11.66 -12.64
N VAL A 102 -2.42 -11.23 -11.39
CA VAL A 102 -3.55 -11.63 -10.53
C VAL A 102 -4.49 -10.44 -10.38
N PHE A 103 -5.78 -10.69 -10.53
CA PHE A 103 -6.83 -9.68 -10.51
C PHE A 103 -7.95 -10.07 -9.55
N LEU A 104 -8.50 -9.08 -8.87
CA LEU A 104 -9.77 -9.20 -8.20
C LEU A 104 -10.87 -8.96 -9.22
N LYS A 105 -11.62 -10.00 -9.54
CA LYS A 105 -12.86 -9.87 -10.29
C LYS A 105 -13.99 -9.52 -9.33
N VAL A 106 -14.64 -8.39 -9.58
CA VAL A 106 -15.81 -7.92 -8.84
C VAL A 106 -16.99 -7.88 -9.80
N THR A 107 -18.07 -8.57 -9.45
CA THR A 107 -19.35 -8.45 -10.17
C THR A 107 -20.40 -7.92 -9.21
N ALA A 108 -21.10 -6.86 -9.63
CA ALA A 108 -22.14 -6.20 -8.86
C ALA A 108 -23.37 -5.96 -9.75
N PRO A 109 -24.60 -6.19 -9.27
CA PRO A 109 -25.79 -5.87 -10.04
C PRO A 109 -25.89 -4.37 -10.31
N SER A 110 -25.61 -3.55 -9.30
CA SER A 110 -25.59 -2.09 -9.44
C SER A 110 -24.58 -1.42 -8.50
N LEU A 111 -24.08 -0.26 -8.93
CA LEU A 111 -23.24 0.66 -8.16
C LEU A 111 -23.84 2.06 -8.22
N SER A 112 -24.20 2.62 -7.06
CA SER A 112 -24.72 3.99 -6.97
C SER A 112 -23.63 4.95 -6.53
N PHE A 113 -23.49 6.06 -7.24
CA PHE A 113 -22.57 7.16 -6.90
C PHE A 113 -23.29 8.35 -6.23
N ALA A 114 -24.57 8.20 -5.89
CA ALA A 114 -25.38 9.27 -5.32
C ALA A 114 -24.87 9.78 -3.96
N ASP A 115 -24.32 8.87 -3.15
CA ASP A 115 -23.80 9.18 -1.81
C ASP A 115 -22.28 9.47 -1.81
N GLY A 116 -21.66 9.52 -2.99
CA GLY A 116 -20.23 9.73 -3.18
C GLY A 116 -19.50 8.53 -3.79
N PRO A 117 -18.16 8.53 -3.78
CA PRO A 117 -17.36 7.44 -4.31
C PRO A 117 -17.64 6.12 -3.61
N VAL A 118 -17.64 5.03 -4.38
CA VAL A 118 -17.70 3.68 -3.85
C VAL A 118 -16.28 3.23 -3.56
N ILE A 119 -15.99 2.87 -2.31
CA ILE A 119 -14.65 2.48 -1.86
C ILE A 119 -14.70 1.10 -1.25
N PHE A 120 -13.82 0.21 -1.68
CA PHE A 120 -13.66 -1.13 -1.10
C PHE A 120 -12.20 -1.57 -1.14
N GLY A 121 -11.83 -2.53 -0.30
CA GLY A 121 -10.43 -2.88 -0.14
C GLY A 121 -10.16 -3.85 1.00
N ALA A 122 -8.90 -3.93 1.43
CA ALA A 122 -8.50 -4.66 2.61
C ALA A 122 -7.19 -4.12 3.18
N THR A 123 -6.98 -4.35 4.48
CA THR A 123 -5.70 -4.11 5.16
C THR A 123 -5.14 -5.43 5.64
N VAL A 124 -3.90 -5.74 5.25
CA VAL A 124 -3.21 -6.97 5.66
C VAL A 124 -1.94 -6.63 6.44
N PHE A 125 -1.75 -7.28 7.58
CA PHE A 125 -0.56 -7.11 8.42
C PHE A 125 0.49 -8.17 8.09
N THR A 126 1.76 -7.78 8.11
CA THR A 126 2.88 -8.70 7.82
C THR A 126 3.78 -8.86 9.02
N SER A 127 4.28 -10.08 9.21
CA SER A 127 5.28 -10.40 10.25
C SER A 127 6.70 -9.95 9.87
N SER A 128 6.92 -9.71 8.59
CA SER A 128 8.19 -9.24 8.03
C SER A 128 8.09 -7.77 7.65
N LEU A 129 9.23 -7.09 7.74
CA LEU A 129 9.36 -5.70 7.34
C LEU A 129 9.18 -5.56 5.83
N ILE A 130 8.50 -4.50 5.42
CA ILE A 130 8.33 -4.14 4.01
C ILE A 130 9.55 -3.34 3.55
N ASP A 131 10.17 -3.73 2.43
CA ASP A 131 11.19 -2.88 1.78
C ASP A 131 10.50 -1.72 1.05
N THR A 132 10.32 -0.63 1.77
CA THR A 132 9.66 0.61 1.29
C THR A 132 10.63 1.52 0.52
N ALA A 133 11.95 1.36 0.71
CA ALA A 133 12.97 2.13 0.01
C ALA A 133 13.18 1.62 -1.41
N ASN A 134 13.21 0.30 -1.59
CA ASN A 134 13.40 -0.36 -2.88
C ASN A 134 12.38 -1.49 -3.06
N PRO A 135 11.07 -1.16 -3.15
CA PRO A 135 10.04 -2.17 -3.34
C PRO A 135 10.29 -2.92 -4.65
N ALA A 136 10.54 -4.23 -4.52
CA ALA A 136 10.97 -5.10 -5.61
C ALA A 136 10.13 -6.39 -5.64
N GLU A 137 10.65 -7.47 -6.22
CA GLU A 137 9.90 -8.72 -6.46
C GLU A 137 9.27 -9.35 -5.20
N LYS A 138 9.87 -9.14 -4.02
CA LYS A 138 9.35 -9.69 -2.75
C LYS A 138 8.35 -8.79 -2.04
N THR A 139 8.17 -7.56 -2.53
CA THR A 139 7.20 -6.61 -2.01
C THR A 139 5.91 -6.77 -2.79
N LEU A 140 4.76 -6.75 -2.09
CA LEU A 140 3.47 -6.76 -2.77
C LEU A 140 3.36 -5.46 -3.57
N LEU A 141 3.13 -5.57 -4.88
CA LEU A 141 2.99 -4.45 -5.81
C LEU A 141 1.82 -4.70 -6.75
N LEU A 142 1.20 -3.64 -7.23
CA LEU A 142 0.17 -3.75 -8.27
C LEU A 142 0.82 -4.26 -9.56
N ARG A 143 0.30 -5.36 -10.11
CA ARG A 143 0.83 -6.03 -11.29
C ARG A 143 -0.32 -6.50 -12.20
N PRO A 144 -0.11 -6.59 -13.52
CA PRO A 144 1.15 -6.38 -14.26
C PRO A 144 1.55 -4.91 -14.37
N LYS A 145 2.84 -4.65 -14.63
CA LYS A 145 3.36 -3.31 -14.95
C LYS A 145 4.02 -3.35 -16.32
N GLU A 146 3.62 -2.46 -17.20
CA GLU A 146 4.13 -2.29 -18.56
C GLU A 146 4.75 -0.89 -18.73
N ASP A 147 5.54 -0.71 -19.79
CA ASP A 147 6.14 0.56 -20.20
C ASP A 147 6.81 1.36 -19.06
N MET A 148 7.46 0.63 -18.13
CA MET A 148 8.03 1.22 -16.93
C MET A 148 9.13 2.23 -17.25
N THR A 149 8.94 3.47 -16.78
CA THR A 149 9.94 4.53 -16.83
C THR A 149 10.19 5.09 -15.43
N ARG A 150 11.36 5.70 -15.22
CA ARG A 150 11.73 6.29 -13.93
C ARG A 150 12.03 7.76 -14.11
N GLU A 151 11.31 8.60 -13.38
CA GLU A 151 11.52 10.05 -13.37
C GLU A 151 11.56 10.55 -11.93
N SER A 152 12.64 11.25 -11.56
CA SER A 152 12.79 11.88 -10.24
C SER A 152 12.53 10.94 -9.04
N GLY A 153 12.86 9.65 -9.18
CA GLY A 153 12.66 8.64 -8.14
C GLY A 153 11.28 7.97 -8.11
N VAL A 154 10.32 8.49 -8.89
CA VAL A 154 9.00 7.89 -9.10
C VAL A 154 9.06 6.99 -10.34
N MET A 155 8.44 5.81 -10.24
CA MET A 155 8.24 4.92 -11.37
C MET A 155 6.88 5.21 -12.00
N GLN A 156 6.85 5.47 -13.29
CA GLN A 156 5.64 5.54 -14.10
C GLN A 156 5.50 4.24 -14.86
N TYR A 157 4.28 3.72 -14.98
CA TYR A 157 4.01 2.48 -15.70
C TYR A 157 2.59 2.48 -16.22
N THR A 158 2.27 1.58 -17.14
CA THR A 158 0.90 1.30 -17.57
C THR A 158 0.48 -0.07 -17.04
N SER A 159 -0.82 -0.25 -16.80
CA SER A 159 -1.38 -1.56 -16.47
C SER A 159 -2.72 -1.75 -17.14
N SER A 160 -3.16 -3.00 -17.21
CA SER A 160 -4.45 -3.37 -17.77
C SER A 160 -5.47 -3.55 -16.65
N LEU A 161 -6.69 -3.08 -16.88
CA LEU A 161 -7.85 -3.38 -16.06
C LEU A 161 -9.04 -3.65 -16.98
N TYR A 162 -9.91 -4.57 -16.57
CA TYR A 162 -11.10 -4.92 -17.36
C TYR A 162 -12.32 -4.23 -16.77
N THR A 163 -13.15 -3.62 -17.61
CA THR A 163 -14.40 -3.01 -17.20
C THR A 163 -15.53 -3.39 -18.15
N THR A 164 -16.70 -3.68 -17.60
CA THR A 164 -17.96 -3.71 -18.35
C THR A 164 -19.07 -3.27 -17.41
N TYR A 165 -19.91 -2.36 -17.88
CA TYR A 165 -21.01 -1.79 -17.10
C TYR A 165 -21.95 -1.01 -18.02
N GLU A 166 -23.19 -0.85 -17.58
CA GLU A 166 -24.18 -0.02 -18.25
C GLU A 166 -24.40 1.24 -17.41
N MET A 167 -24.11 2.41 -17.96
CA MET A 167 -24.28 3.69 -17.25
C MET A 167 -25.00 4.71 -18.15
N PRO A 168 -26.00 5.44 -17.62
CA PRO A 168 -26.69 6.46 -18.39
C PRO A 168 -25.82 7.70 -18.56
N GLY A 169 -25.72 8.22 -19.79
CA GLY A 169 -25.02 9.47 -20.09
C GLY A 169 -23.78 9.27 -20.95
N THR A 170 -22.92 10.27 -20.96
CA THR A 170 -21.65 10.28 -21.70
C THR A 170 -20.42 10.24 -20.80
N GLU A 171 -20.62 10.30 -19.49
CA GLU A 171 -19.57 10.17 -18.49
C GLU A 171 -19.40 8.68 -18.15
N GLY A 172 -18.15 8.24 -18.01
CA GLY A 172 -17.83 6.88 -17.59
C GLY A 172 -17.56 6.77 -16.10
N MET A 173 -17.14 5.57 -15.69
CA MET A 173 -16.71 5.32 -14.32
C MET A 173 -15.20 5.46 -14.21
N GLY A 174 -14.75 6.34 -13.33
CA GLY A 174 -13.35 6.47 -12.94
C GLY A 174 -12.97 5.38 -11.95
N ILE A 175 -11.75 4.86 -12.09
CA ILE A 175 -11.23 3.80 -11.23
C ILE A 175 -9.85 4.21 -10.72
N THR A 176 -9.70 4.28 -9.41
CA THR A 176 -8.39 4.43 -8.77
C THR A 176 -8.12 3.23 -7.89
N VAL A 177 -7.03 2.53 -8.17
CA VAL A 177 -6.50 1.45 -7.33
C VAL A 177 -5.30 2.01 -6.59
N ARG A 178 -5.24 1.80 -5.28
CA ARG A 178 -4.15 2.30 -4.44
C ARG A 178 -3.70 1.22 -3.47
N LEU A 179 -2.40 1.02 -3.43
CA LEU A 179 -1.69 0.18 -2.47
C LEU A 179 -0.70 1.04 -1.70
N ASP A 180 -0.81 1.05 -0.39
CA ASP A 180 0.19 1.65 0.50
C ASP A 180 0.85 0.56 1.34
N GLY A 181 2.16 0.36 1.17
CA GLY A 181 2.96 -0.49 2.05
C GLY A 181 3.62 0.38 3.11
N THR A 182 3.35 0.11 4.39
CA THR A 182 3.78 0.97 5.50
C THR A 182 4.47 0.17 6.59
N ASN A 183 5.57 0.70 7.10
CA ASN A 183 6.17 0.31 8.37
C ASN A 183 6.00 1.46 9.37
N THR A 184 5.44 1.16 10.54
CA THR A 184 5.25 2.12 11.62
C THR A 184 6.00 1.70 12.87
N TRP A 185 6.52 2.67 13.61
CA TRP A 185 7.18 2.45 14.89
C TRP A 185 7.00 3.68 15.78
N ARG A 186 7.33 3.51 17.06
CA ARG A 186 7.28 4.59 18.05
C ARG A 186 8.62 4.76 18.75
N TYR A 187 9.35 5.82 18.43
CA TYR A 187 10.56 6.23 19.15
C TYR A 187 11.05 7.63 18.71
N PRO A 188 11.13 8.64 19.60
CA PRO A 188 10.35 8.81 20.84
C PRO A 188 8.86 9.12 20.58
N VAL A 189 8.50 9.40 19.32
CA VAL A 189 7.14 9.66 18.82
C VAL A 189 6.79 8.67 17.72
N ASP A 190 5.53 8.63 17.31
CA ASP A 190 5.09 7.80 16.20
C ASP A 190 5.75 8.28 14.89
N SER A 191 6.31 7.34 14.14
CA SER A 191 6.96 7.58 12.87
C SER A 191 6.85 6.34 11.98
N GLY A 192 7.34 6.47 10.75
CA GLY A 192 7.18 5.41 9.78
C GLY A 192 7.88 5.71 8.47
N ASN A 193 7.88 4.70 7.62
CA ASN A 193 8.17 4.83 6.22
C ASN A 193 7.18 4.02 5.39
N SER A 194 7.05 4.39 4.13
CA SER A 194 6.10 3.78 3.23
C SER A 194 6.53 3.88 1.78
N PHE A 195 5.82 3.15 0.94
CA PHE A 195 5.70 3.44 -0.49
C PHE A 195 4.21 3.52 -0.84
N THR A 196 3.92 4.17 -1.96
CA THR A 196 2.58 4.17 -2.57
C THR A 196 2.70 3.62 -3.98
N ASP A 197 1.84 2.69 -4.34
CA ASP A 197 1.64 2.20 -5.70
C ASP A 197 0.18 2.46 -6.08
N SER A 198 -0.06 3.17 -7.18
CA SER A 198 -1.41 3.52 -7.60
C SER A 198 -1.59 3.39 -9.09
N LEU A 199 -2.83 3.10 -9.49
CA LEU A 199 -3.27 2.95 -10.86
C LEU A 199 -4.55 3.76 -11.04
N THR A 200 -4.63 4.57 -12.08
CA THR A 200 -5.77 5.43 -12.34
C THR A 200 -6.26 5.26 -13.77
N LEU A 201 -7.54 4.96 -13.89
CA LEU A 201 -8.33 5.08 -15.10
C LEU A 201 -9.24 6.30 -14.93
N THR A 202 -9.03 7.33 -15.75
CA THR A 202 -9.76 8.61 -15.67
C THR A 202 -11.15 8.48 -16.26
N GLU A 203 -12.14 9.18 -15.69
CA GLU A 203 -13.54 9.23 -16.13
C GLU A 203 -13.70 9.68 -17.60
N GLU A 204 -13.56 8.73 -18.52
CA GLU A 204 -13.99 8.86 -19.91
C GLU A 204 -15.01 7.76 -20.20
N PRO A 205 -15.90 7.90 -21.19
CA PRO A 205 -16.74 6.78 -21.60
C PRO A 205 -15.84 5.60 -22.04
N HIS A 206 -15.60 4.67 -21.12
CA HIS A 206 -14.84 3.46 -21.38
C HIS A 206 -15.73 2.46 -22.11
N GLY A 207 -15.16 1.84 -23.14
CA GLY A 207 -15.81 0.70 -23.79
C GLY A 207 -15.77 -0.53 -22.90
N ASP A 208 -16.65 -1.48 -23.18
CA ASP A 208 -16.56 -2.81 -22.59
C ASP A 208 -15.25 -3.48 -22.99
N GLY A 209 -14.50 -3.96 -22.01
CA GLY A 209 -13.29 -4.75 -22.23
C GLY A 209 -12.08 -4.29 -21.43
N TRP A 210 -10.91 -4.66 -21.95
CA TRP A 210 -9.62 -4.28 -21.38
C TRP A 210 -9.29 -2.83 -21.69
N GLN A 211 -8.97 -2.07 -20.65
CA GLN A 211 -8.55 -0.68 -20.69
C GLN A 211 -7.11 -0.56 -20.17
N THR A 212 -6.37 0.41 -20.68
CA THR A 212 -5.04 0.77 -20.17
C THR A 212 -5.20 1.90 -19.16
N ALA A 213 -4.61 1.73 -17.98
CA ALA A 213 -4.59 2.73 -16.92
C ALA A 213 -3.16 3.18 -16.60
N ASP A 214 -3.03 4.42 -16.15
CA ASP A 214 -1.77 5.04 -15.81
C ASP A 214 -1.40 4.75 -14.36
N GLY A 215 -0.19 4.25 -14.15
CA GLY A 215 0.31 3.77 -12.87
C GLY A 215 1.49 4.58 -12.37
N THR A 216 1.52 4.83 -11.06
CA THR A 216 2.64 5.48 -10.37
C THR A 216 3.08 4.65 -9.17
N LEU A 217 4.38 4.41 -9.02
CA LEU A 217 4.99 3.84 -7.82
C LEU A 217 5.99 4.84 -7.25
N THR A 218 5.69 5.32 -6.04
CA THR A 218 6.50 6.26 -5.27
C THR A 218 7.10 5.53 -4.07
N PRO A 219 8.37 5.10 -4.15
CA PRO A 219 9.07 4.48 -3.03
C PRO A 219 9.65 5.53 -2.07
N ALA A 220 10.30 5.06 -1.02
CA ALA A 220 11.19 5.85 -0.18
C ALA A 220 10.51 7.03 0.56
N ILE A 221 9.22 6.91 0.92
CA ILE A 221 8.49 7.94 1.66
C ILE A 221 8.77 7.78 3.17
N GLY A 222 8.95 8.90 3.87
CA GLY A 222 9.10 8.93 5.32
C GLY A 222 10.54 8.80 5.81
N LYS A 223 10.74 8.18 6.98
CA LYS A 223 12.04 8.13 7.66
C LYS A 223 12.74 6.78 7.49
N TYR A 224 14.01 6.82 7.14
CA TYR A 224 14.86 5.62 7.06
C TYR A 224 16.03 5.67 8.07
N SER A 225 16.01 6.67 8.96
CA SER A 225 16.89 6.81 10.11
C SER A 225 16.08 7.23 11.34
N VAL A 226 16.57 6.89 12.54
CA VAL A 226 15.95 7.31 13.82
C VAL A 226 16.34 8.75 14.18
N ILE A 227 17.47 9.23 13.66
CA ILE A 227 18.12 10.51 13.98
C ILE A 227 18.23 11.36 12.73
#